data_AF-A0A2E6Q3M9-F1
#
_entry.id   AF-A0A2E6Q3M9-F1
#
_cell.length_a   1.000
_cell.length_b   1.000
_cell.length_c   1.000
_cell.angle_alpha   90.00
_cell.angle_beta   90.00
_cell.angle_gamma   90.00
#
_symmetry.space_group_name_H-M   'P 1'
#
loop_
_entity.id
_entity.type
_entity.pdbx_description
1 polymer ?
#
loop_
_entity_poly.entity_id
_entity_poly.type
_entity_poly.pdbx_seq_one_letter_code
_entity_poly.pdbx_strand_id
1 'polypeptide(L)'
;MLAMFPPLRHTCIANVRGRFAMQLMIRIILATVVAAFSTATFDLKIVSSAEAGVIKDRKALMRIVGKSNKIIKKYKKGKASADEAIKAAKALRKATVDSLNKNLYRKGTTRPEIDPKKTRTLAKAWQDWEGFVKAGEKSANRATKFITLVKAGDHAVAKKIKLGCGGCHKPYRGKKVK
;
A
#
# COMPACT_ATOMS: atom_id res chain seq x y z
N MET A 1 -28.93 63.13 73.73
CA MET A 1 -27.69 63.91 73.56
C MET A 1 -26.66 62.99 72.91
N LEU A 2 -26.19 63.35 71.70
CA LEU A 2 -25.02 62.84 70.94
C LEU A 2 -24.67 61.35 71.05
N ALA A 3 -24.90 60.55 70.00
CA ALA A 3 -23.98 60.30 68.88
C ALA A 3 -22.73 59.46 69.25
N MET A 4 -22.57 58.28 68.66
CA MET A 4 -21.50 57.99 67.68
C MET A 4 -21.43 56.50 67.30
N PHE A 5 -20.96 56.31 66.07
CA PHE A 5 -20.99 55.13 65.20
C PHE A 5 -19.95 54.05 65.54
N PRO A 6 -20.08 52.83 64.94
CA PRO A 6 -19.14 51.71 65.09
C PRO A 6 -17.96 51.78 64.10
N PRO A 7 -16.89 50.97 64.27
CA PRO A 7 -15.90 50.73 63.23
C PRO A 7 -16.07 49.39 62.49
N LEU A 8 -15.72 49.51 61.22
CA LEU A 8 -15.71 48.58 60.08
C LEU A 8 -14.81 47.35 60.26
N ARG A 9 -15.16 46.24 59.60
CA ARG A 9 -14.19 45.32 58.99
C ARG A 9 -14.57 44.98 57.55
N HIS A 10 -13.58 45.17 56.68
CA HIS A 10 -13.62 44.92 55.25
C HIS A 10 -13.58 43.42 54.92
N THR A 11 -14.39 43.00 53.96
CA THR A 11 -14.14 41.81 53.13
C THR A 11 -14.15 42.19 51.66
N CYS A 12 -13.09 41.77 50.98
CA CYS A 12 -12.77 42.02 49.58
C CYS A 12 -13.82 41.51 48.60
N ILE A 13 -13.97 42.28 47.53
CA ILE A 13 -14.67 41.97 46.28
C ILE A 13 -13.76 41.07 45.42
N ALA A 14 -14.28 39.96 44.90
CA ALA A 14 -13.76 39.35 43.67
C ALA A 14 -14.83 38.50 42.93
N ASN A 15 -15.52 39.17 42.01
CA ASN A 15 -15.73 38.76 40.62
C ASN A 15 -16.26 37.34 40.29
N VAL A 16 -17.59 37.18 40.24
CA VAL A 16 -18.31 35.95 39.80
C VAL A 16 -18.82 36.07 38.33
N ARG A 17 -18.50 37.15 37.61
CA ARG A 17 -19.13 37.46 36.31
C ARG A 17 -18.61 36.66 35.09
N GLY A 18 -17.54 35.87 35.22
CA GLY A 18 -16.93 35.17 34.08
C GLY A 18 -17.45 33.76 33.77
N ARG A 19 -18.14 33.09 34.71
CA ARG A 19 -18.47 31.64 34.56
C ARG A 19 -19.81 31.37 33.87
N PHE A 20 -20.74 32.33 33.88
CA PHE A 20 -22.09 32.13 33.32
C PHE A 20 -22.15 32.23 31.79
N ALA A 21 -21.31 33.06 31.16
CA ALA A 21 -21.32 33.22 29.70
C ALA A 21 -20.74 32.00 28.95
N MET A 22 -19.83 31.25 29.59
CA MET A 22 -19.18 30.08 28.95
C MET A 22 -20.05 28.82 29.01
N GLN A 23 -20.91 28.66 30.03
CA GLN A 23 -21.78 27.48 30.16
C GLN A 23 -23.03 27.54 29.27
N LEU A 24 -23.47 28.73 28.86
CA LEU A 24 -24.63 28.88 27.97
C LEU A 24 -24.27 28.61 26.49
N MET A 25 -23.03 28.88 26.08
CA MET A 25 -22.50 28.55 24.75
C MET A 25 -22.30 27.04 24.54
N ILE A 26 -22.00 26.29 25.61
CA ILE A 26 -21.77 24.83 25.55
C ILE A 26 -23.07 24.05 25.30
N ARG A 27 -24.23 24.59 25.72
CA ARG A 27 -25.54 23.93 25.52
C ARG A 27 -26.12 24.14 24.12
N ILE A 28 -25.69 25.17 23.40
CA ILE A 28 -26.15 25.43 22.02
C ILE A 28 -25.35 24.60 21.00
N ILE A 29 -24.13 24.16 21.34
CA ILE A 29 -23.31 23.29 20.47
C ILE A 29 -23.81 21.83 20.45
N LEU A 30 -24.68 21.43 21.37
CA LEU A 30 -25.19 20.06 21.48
C LEU A 30 -26.44 19.75 20.62
N ALA A 31 -26.92 20.69 19.80
CA ALA A 31 -28.20 20.54 19.09
C ALA A 31 -28.13 20.40 17.56
N THR A 32 -26.96 20.44 16.91
CA THR A 32 -26.91 20.34 15.42
C THR A 32 -25.65 19.64 14.90
N VAL A 33 -25.56 18.31 15.03
CA VAL A 33 -24.71 17.48 14.15
C VAL A 33 -25.45 16.19 13.81
N VAL A 34 -26.57 16.30 13.08
CA VAL A 34 -27.00 15.23 12.18
C VAL A 34 -26.27 15.46 10.86
N ALA A 35 -24.95 15.28 10.87
CA ALA A 35 -24.17 15.28 9.65
C ALA A 35 -24.41 13.94 8.96
N ALA A 36 -25.18 14.00 7.88
CA ALA A 36 -25.49 12.90 6.99
C ALA A 36 -24.27 12.01 6.75
N PHE A 37 -24.29 10.81 7.30
CA PHE A 37 -23.40 9.75 6.88
C PHE A 37 -23.90 9.31 5.51
N SER A 38 -23.52 10.04 4.45
CA SER A 38 -23.73 9.59 3.08
C SER A 38 -23.12 8.19 2.98
N THR A 39 -23.97 7.18 2.86
CA THR A 39 -23.56 5.85 2.51
C THR A 39 -22.90 5.94 1.14
N ALA A 40 -21.58 6.03 1.12
CA ALA A 40 -20.80 5.85 -0.09
C ALA A 40 -21.03 4.39 -0.52
N THR A 41 -22.06 4.18 -1.34
CA THR A 41 -22.23 2.94 -2.08
C THR A 41 -21.02 2.85 -3.00
N PHE A 42 -20.02 2.09 -2.58
CA PHE A 42 -18.93 1.71 -3.46
C PHE A 42 -19.54 0.82 -4.53
N ASP A 43 -19.91 1.42 -5.66
CA ASP A 43 -20.28 0.74 -6.90
C ASP A 43 -19.09 -0.11 -7.35
N LEU A 44 -19.06 -1.36 -6.86
CA LEU A 44 -18.15 -2.39 -7.33
C LEU A 44 -18.48 -2.67 -8.78
N LYS A 45 -17.64 -2.17 -9.69
CA LYS A 45 -17.83 -2.38 -11.12
C LYS A 45 -17.78 -3.87 -11.44
N ILE A 46 -18.80 -4.34 -12.15
CA ILE A 46 -18.76 -5.64 -12.82
C ILE A 46 -17.68 -5.54 -13.90
N VAL A 47 -16.59 -6.28 -13.70
CA VAL A 47 -15.45 -6.36 -14.63
C VAL A 47 -15.95 -6.86 -15.99
N SER A 48 -15.76 -6.09 -17.05
CA SER A 48 -16.05 -6.54 -18.42
C SER A 48 -15.13 -7.70 -18.83
N SER A 49 -15.50 -8.47 -19.86
CA SER A 49 -14.68 -9.60 -20.34
C SER A 49 -13.24 -9.17 -20.71
N ALA A 50 -13.08 -7.99 -21.33
CA ALA A 50 -11.78 -7.42 -21.68
C ALA A 50 -10.94 -7.05 -20.44
N GLU A 51 -11.56 -6.44 -19.42
CA GLU A 51 -10.89 -6.09 -18.16
C GLU A 51 -10.53 -7.33 -17.33
N ALA A 52 -11.35 -8.39 -17.40
CA ALA A 52 -11.05 -9.67 -16.78
C ALA A 52 -9.85 -10.35 -17.45
N GLY A 53 -9.74 -10.22 -18.77
CA GLY A 53 -8.60 -10.67 -19.58
C GLY A 53 -7.28 -10.05 -19.08
N VAL A 54 -7.18 -8.73 -19.02
CA VAL A 54 -5.93 -8.07 -18.61
C VAL A 54 -5.54 -8.37 -17.16
N ILE A 55 -6.53 -8.54 -16.26
CA ILE A 55 -6.27 -8.98 -14.88
C ILE A 55 -5.72 -10.41 -14.84
N LYS A 56 -6.25 -11.31 -15.68
CA LYS A 56 -5.78 -12.69 -15.82
C LYS A 56 -4.34 -12.73 -16.35
N ASP A 57 -4.03 -11.93 -17.37
CA ASP A 57 -2.70 -11.87 -17.98
C ASP A 57 -1.65 -11.35 -17.01
N ARG A 58 -1.96 -10.27 -16.29
CA ARG A 58 -1.10 -9.75 -15.21
C ARG A 58 -0.84 -10.81 -14.14
N LYS A 59 -1.87 -11.57 -13.74
CA LYS A 59 -1.73 -12.67 -12.77
C LYS A 59 -0.92 -13.83 -13.33
N ALA A 60 -1.02 -14.14 -14.61
CA ALA A 60 -0.22 -15.18 -15.26
C ALA A 60 1.27 -14.84 -15.22
N LEU A 61 1.64 -13.61 -15.60
CA LEU A 61 3.02 -13.12 -15.52
C LEU A 61 3.55 -13.18 -14.08
N MET A 62 2.76 -12.71 -13.10
CA MET A 62 3.15 -12.77 -11.69
C MET A 62 3.24 -14.21 -11.14
N ARG A 63 2.48 -15.17 -11.69
CA ARG A 63 2.63 -16.59 -11.36
C ARG A 63 3.97 -17.14 -11.87
N ILE A 64 4.41 -16.74 -13.06
CA ILE A 64 5.74 -17.09 -13.58
C ILE A 64 6.82 -16.54 -12.65
N VAL A 65 6.77 -15.25 -12.31
CA VAL A 65 7.69 -14.63 -11.33
C VAL A 65 7.72 -15.42 -10.01
N GLY A 66 6.55 -15.79 -9.50
CA GLY A 66 6.41 -16.58 -8.27
C GLY A 66 7.04 -17.98 -8.37
N LYS A 67 6.77 -18.72 -9.47
CA LYS A 67 7.35 -20.05 -9.73
C LYS A 67 8.86 -19.98 -9.88
N SER A 68 9.38 -19.05 -10.68
CA SER A 68 10.81 -18.83 -10.86
C SER A 68 11.52 -18.51 -9.55
N ASN A 69 10.94 -17.63 -8.72
CA ASN A 69 11.50 -17.32 -7.41
C ASN A 69 11.55 -18.53 -6.47
N LYS A 70 10.61 -19.49 -6.58
CA LYS A 70 10.68 -20.75 -5.82
C LYS A 70 11.90 -21.58 -6.22
N ILE A 71 12.21 -21.68 -7.52
CA ILE A 71 13.38 -22.40 -8.02
C ILE A 71 14.67 -21.70 -7.55
N ILE A 72 14.75 -20.38 -7.68
CA ILE A 72 15.91 -19.61 -7.18
C ILE A 72 16.09 -19.83 -5.67
N LYS A 73 15.01 -19.89 -4.88
CA LYS A 73 15.09 -20.24 -3.45
C LYS A 73 15.57 -21.67 -3.21
N LYS A 74 15.18 -22.64 -4.05
CA LYS A 74 15.69 -24.02 -3.97
C LYS A 74 17.19 -24.06 -4.24
N TYR A 75 17.66 -23.39 -5.29
CA TYR A 75 19.08 -23.25 -5.60
C TYR A 75 19.86 -22.66 -4.41
N LYS A 76 19.31 -21.63 -3.76
CA LYS A 76 19.94 -21.04 -2.57
C LYS A 76 20.09 -22.00 -1.40
N LYS A 77 19.18 -22.97 -1.30
CA LYS A 77 19.19 -24.05 -0.31
C LYS A 77 19.98 -25.28 -0.77
N GLY A 78 20.66 -25.22 -1.93
CA GLY A 78 21.37 -26.36 -2.51
C GLY A 78 20.46 -27.45 -3.10
N LYS A 79 19.18 -27.14 -3.37
CA LYS A 79 18.15 -28.09 -3.84
C LYS A 79 17.76 -27.91 -5.32
N ALA A 80 18.58 -27.22 -6.09
CA ALA A 80 18.42 -27.03 -7.54
C ALA A 80 19.79 -26.73 -8.17
N SER A 81 19.97 -27.07 -9.44
CA SER A 81 21.23 -26.84 -10.16
C SER A 81 21.42 -25.36 -10.53
N ALA A 82 22.65 -24.99 -10.93
CA ALA A 82 22.96 -23.66 -11.45
C ALA A 82 22.15 -23.35 -12.73
N ASP A 83 21.99 -24.31 -13.63
CA ASP A 83 21.24 -24.14 -14.88
C ASP A 83 19.75 -23.92 -14.64
N GLU A 84 19.15 -24.68 -13.71
CA GLU A 84 17.76 -24.47 -13.30
C GLU A 84 17.57 -23.07 -12.71
N ALA A 85 18.52 -22.62 -11.89
CA ALA A 85 18.48 -21.28 -11.29
C ALA A 85 18.61 -20.17 -12.34
N ILE A 86 19.50 -20.33 -13.32
CA ILE A 86 19.67 -19.39 -14.43
C ILE A 86 18.41 -19.33 -15.29
N LYS A 87 17.85 -20.49 -15.68
CA LYS A 87 16.60 -20.57 -16.46
C LYS A 87 15.45 -19.90 -15.72
N ALA A 88 15.32 -20.16 -14.41
CA ALA A 88 14.32 -19.52 -13.57
C ALA A 88 14.52 -18.00 -13.49
N ALA A 89 15.76 -17.52 -13.29
CA ALA A 89 16.05 -16.10 -13.23
C ALA A 89 15.78 -15.38 -14.56
N LYS A 90 16.07 -16.01 -15.71
CA LYS A 90 15.70 -15.49 -17.04
C LYS A 90 14.19 -15.36 -17.18
N ALA A 91 13.43 -16.40 -16.80
CA ALA A 91 11.98 -16.39 -16.84
C ALA A 91 11.38 -15.32 -15.89
N LEU A 92 11.98 -15.14 -14.70
CA LEU A 92 11.58 -14.10 -13.76
C LEU A 92 11.80 -12.71 -14.35
N ARG A 93 12.98 -12.47 -14.92
CA ARG A 93 13.32 -11.20 -15.58
C ARG A 93 12.34 -10.89 -16.69
N LYS A 94 12.13 -11.83 -17.62
CA LYS A 94 11.22 -11.65 -18.75
C LYS A 94 9.80 -11.35 -18.28
N ALA A 95 9.24 -12.19 -17.40
CA ALA A 95 7.88 -11.98 -16.91
C ALA A 95 7.73 -10.69 -16.10
N THR A 96 8.78 -10.22 -15.42
CA THR A 96 8.77 -8.92 -14.75
C THR A 96 8.70 -7.80 -15.78
N VAL A 97 9.56 -7.81 -16.80
CA VAL A 97 9.57 -6.80 -17.87
C VAL A 97 8.25 -6.80 -18.66
N ASP A 98 7.76 -7.97 -19.06
CA ASP A 98 6.47 -8.12 -19.75
C ASP A 98 5.32 -7.56 -18.89
N SER A 99 5.45 -7.62 -17.56
CA SER A 99 4.45 -7.07 -16.64
C SER A 99 4.53 -5.56 -16.44
N LEU A 100 5.52 -4.87 -17.02
CA LEU A 100 5.64 -3.40 -17.03
C LEU A 100 4.96 -2.80 -18.27
N ASN A 101 3.86 -3.42 -18.71
CA ASN A 101 3.04 -2.91 -19.80
C ASN A 101 1.86 -2.13 -19.23
N LYS A 102 1.77 -0.84 -19.54
CA LYS A 102 0.71 0.07 -19.07
C LYS A 102 -0.70 -0.41 -19.45
N ASN A 103 -0.84 -1.15 -20.55
CA ASN A 103 -2.12 -1.74 -20.98
C ASN A 103 -2.64 -2.84 -20.04
N LEU A 104 -1.76 -3.45 -19.24
CA LEU A 104 -2.15 -4.41 -18.20
C LEU A 104 -2.65 -3.74 -16.91
N TYR A 105 -2.56 -2.41 -16.81
CA TYR A 105 -2.90 -1.63 -15.60
C TYR A 105 -3.87 -0.49 -15.91
N ARG A 106 -4.68 -0.62 -16.97
CA ARG A 106 -5.68 0.38 -17.36
C ARG A 106 -6.58 0.76 -16.18
N LYS A 107 -7.03 2.03 -16.16
CA LYS A 107 -8.01 2.52 -15.18
C LYS A 107 -9.21 1.57 -15.11
N GLY A 108 -9.72 1.32 -13.91
CA GLY A 108 -10.81 0.38 -13.70
C GLY A 108 -10.41 -1.09 -13.57
N THR A 109 -9.11 -1.43 -13.63
CA THR A 109 -8.62 -2.83 -13.45
C THR A 109 -7.88 -3.06 -12.11
N THR A 110 -7.89 -2.04 -11.26
CA THR A 110 -7.18 -1.97 -9.97
C THR A 110 -8.16 -1.93 -8.80
N ARG A 111 -7.62 -1.89 -7.58
CA ARG A 111 -8.38 -1.51 -6.39
C ARG A 111 -8.34 0.00 -6.20
N PRO A 112 -9.43 0.62 -5.72
CA PRO A 112 -10.64 -0.02 -5.19
C PRO A 112 -11.71 -0.40 -6.23
N GLU A 113 -11.50 -0.11 -7.51
CA GLU A 113 -12.53 -0.18 -8.55
C GLU A 113 -13.08 -1.60 -8.78
N ILE A 114 -12.21 -2.60 -8.60
CA ILE A 114 -12.54 -4.02 -8.76
C ILE A 114 -12.49 -4.75 -7.42
N ASP A 115 -13.36 -5.75 -7.28
CA ASP A 115 -13.39 -6.67 -6.15
C ASP A 115 -11.97 -7.08 -5.71
N PRO A 116 -11.61 -6.83 -4.44
CA PRO A 116 -10.33 -7.24 -3.87
C PRO A 116 -9.98 -8.74 -4.04
N LYS A 117 -10.96 -9.63 -4.19
CA LYS A 117 -10.74 -11.05 -4.48
C LYS A 117 -10.23 -11.29 -5.91
N LYS A 118 -10.62 -10.44 -6.87
CA LYS A 118 -10.24 -10.56 -8.29
C LYS A 118 -8.83 -10.00 -8.55
N THR A 119 -8.55 -8.81 -8.03
CA THR A 119 -7.25 -8.12 -8.18
C THR A 119 -6.67 -7.66 -6.84
N ARG A 120 -5.34 -7.65 -6.76
CA ARG A 120 -4.58 -7.10 -5.62
C ARG A 120 -3.78 -5.87 -5.98
N THR A 121 -3.79 -5.46 -7.23
CA THR A 121 -3.05 -4.29 -7.70
C THR A 121 -3.77 -3.04 -7.19
N LEU A 122 -3.04 -2.14 -6.55
CA LEU A 122 -3.58 -0.86 -6.09
C LEU A 122 -3.61 0.14 -7.25
N ALA A 123 -4.57 1.08 -7.25
CA ALA A 123 -4.61 2.19 -8.20
C ALA A 123 -3.30 3.00 -8.22
N LYS A 124 -2.55 2.99 -7.10
CA LYS A 124 -1.22 3.59 -7.01
C LYS A 124 -0.24 3.11 -8.09
N ALA A 125 -0.36 1.88 -8.58
CA ALA A 125 0.48 1.39 -9.68
C ALA A 125 0.26 2.18 -10.98
N TRP A 126 -0.94 2.70 -11.19
CA TRP A 126 -1.28 3.57 -12.32
C TRP A 126 -0.95 5.04 -12.04
N GLN A 127 -1.23 5.51 -10.83
CA GLN A 127 -0.99 6.91 -10.42
C GLN A 127 0.50 7.24 -10.37
N ASP A 128 1.32 6.31 -9.92
CA ASP A 128 2.80 6.40 -9.86
C ASP A 128 3.39 5.36 -10.82
N TRP A 129 3.14 5.55 -12.11
CA TRP A 129 3.59 4.61 -13.15
C TRP A 129 5.12 4.53 -13.22
N GLU A 130 5.81 5.66 -13.11
CA GLU A 130 7.28 5.71 -13.14
C GLU A 130 7.88 4.98 -11.94
N GLY A 131 7.36 5.21 -10.73
CA GLY A 131 7.78 4.49 -9.53
C GLY A 131 7.48 2.99 -9.64
N PHE A 132 6.38 2.61 -10.28
CA PHE A 132 6.02 1.22 -10.55
C PHE A 132 7.02 0.55 -11.49
N VAL A 133 7.33 1.19 -12.63
CA VAL A 133 8.30 0.72 -13.62
C VAL A 133 9.69 0.59 -12.99
N LYS A 134 10.17 1.63 -12.31
CA LYS A 134 11.47 1.65 -11.63
C LYS A 134 11.61 0.52 -10.61
N ALA A 135 10.53 0.23 -9.86
CA ALA A 135 10.53 -0.89 -8.91
C ALA A 135 10.62 -2.26 -9.62
N GLY A 136 9.95 -2.42 -10.76
CA GLY A 136 10.02 -3.62 -11.59
C GLY A 136 11.38 -3.82 -12.25
N GLU A 137 11.93 -2.78 -12.86
CA GLU A 137 13.26 -2.78 -13.48
C GLU A 137 14.35 -3.12 -12.47
N LYS A 138 14.26 -2.56 -11.26
CA LYS A 138 15.18 -2.93 -10.17
C LYS A 138 15.14 -4.43 -9.86
N SER A 139 13.97 -5.07 -9.94
CA SER A 139 13.82 -6.52 -9.79
C SER A 139 14.43 -7.27 -10.98
N ALA A 140 14.18 -6.82 -12.21
CA ALA A 140 14.75 -7.39 -13.43
C ALA A 140 16.29 -7.30 -13.44
N ASN A 141 16.86 -6.16 -13.08
CA ASN A 141 18.31 -5.93 -12.99
C ASN A 141 18.97 -6.80 -11.93
N ARG A 142 18.30 -7.00 -10.78
CA ARG A 142 18.76 -7.95 -9.75
C ARG A 142 18.74 -9.40 -10.24
N ALA A 143 17.77 -9.76 -11.08
CA ALA A 143 17.74 -11.08 -11.71
C ALA A 143 18.89 -11.24 -12.72
N THR A 144 19.19 -10.21 -13.52
CA THR A 144 20.38 -10.19 -14.40
C THR A 144 21.67 -10.36 -13.60
N LYS A 145 21.86 -9.57 -12.53
CA LYS A 145 23.04 -9.70 -11.66
C LYS A 145 23.16 -11.10 -11.05
N PHE A 146 22.03 -11.69 -10.63
CA PHE A 146 22.01 -13.07 -10.15
C PHE A 146 22.50 -14.05 -11.22
N ILE A 147 22.03 -13.93 -12.46
CA ILE A 147 22.48 -14.79 -13.57
C ILE A 147 23.98 -14.67 -13.78
N THR A 148 24.52 -13.44 -13.82
CA THR A 148 25.96 -13.20 -14.01
C THR A 148 26.79 -13.88 -12.93
N LEU A 149 26.42 -13.71 -11.65
CA LEU A 149 27.16 -14.33 -10.55
C LEU A 149 27.09 -15.86 -10.57
N VAL A 150 25.93 -16.44 -10.90
CA VAL A 150 25.82 -17.90 -10.99
C VAL A 150 26.68 -18.44 -12.12
N LYS A 151 26.76 -17.74 -13.25
CA LYS A 151 27.63 -18.11 -14.38
C LYS A 151 29.12 -17.95 -14.07
N ALA A 152 29.49 -16.96 -13.28
CA ALA A 152 30.86 -16.69 -12.89
C ALA A 152 31.39 -17.64 -11.78
N GLY A 153 30.56 -18.56 -11.27
CA GLY A 153 30.94 -19.43 -10.15
C GLY A 153 30.81 -18.77 -8.76
N ASP A 154 30.38 -17.51 -8.69
CA ASP A 154 30.20 -16.73 -7.45
C ASP A 154 28.93 -17.12 -6.67
N HIS A 155 28.73 -18.42 -6.45
CA HIS A 155 27.51 -18.98 -5.89
C HIS A 155 27.20 -18.43 -4.49
N ALA A 156 28.21 -18.20 -3.65
CA ALA A 156 28.04 -17.62 -2.32
C ALA A 156 27.46 -16.19 -2.39
N VAL A 157 27.92 -15.38 -3.35
CA VAL A 157 27.43 -14.01 -3.56
C VAL A 157 26.03 -14.04 -4.18
N ALA A 158 25.81 -14.91 -5.17
CA ALA A 158 24.50 -15.10 -5.81
C ALA A 158 23.42 -15.49 -4.78
N LYS A 159 23.77 -16.33 -3.80
CA LYS A 159 22.86 -16.74 -2.71
C LYS A 159 22.40 -15.56 -1.85
N LYS A 160 23.25 -14.56 -1.64
CA LYS A 160 22.93 -13.37 -0.83
C LYS A 160 22.07 -12.33 -1.57
N ILE A 161 21.99 -12.37 -2.91
CA ILE A 161 21.20 -11.39 -3.69
C ILE A 161 19.70 -11.46 -3.35
N LYS A 162 19.14 -10.34 -2.92
CA LYS A 162 17.68 -10.15 -2.80
C LYS A 162 17.12 -9.69 -4.15
N LEU A 163 16.11 -10.38 -4.70
CA LEU A 163 15.50 -10.04 -6.00
C LEU A 163 14.59 -8.81 -5.98
N GLY A 164 14.36 -8.17 -4.82
CA GLY A 164 13.61 -6.90 -4.77
C GLY A 164 12.09 -7.01 -4.73
N CYS A 165 11.52 -8.20 -4.48
CA CYS A 165 10.07 -8.43 -4.46
C CYS A 165 9.29 -7.46 -3.55
N GLY A 166 9.87 -7.07 -2.42
CA GLY A 166 9.24 -6.12 -1.49
C GLY A 166 9.18 -4.68 -2.00
N GLY A 167 10.10 -4.29 -2.89
CA GLY A 167 10.14 -2.94 -3.46
C GLY A 167 8.94 -2.63 -4.35
N CYS A 168 8.42 -3.64 -5.07
CA CYS A 168 7.21 -3.50 -5.86
C CYS A 168 5.95 -3.84 -5.03
N HIS A 169 5.97 -4.91 -4.22
CA HIS A 169 4.76 -5.36 -3.52
C HIS A 169 4.27 -4.41 -2.42
N LYS A 170 5.17 -3.76 -1.65
CA LYS A 170 4.75 -2.89 -0.54
C LYS A 170 3.91 -1.70 -1.02
N PRO A 171 4.35 -0.91 -2.02
CA PRO A 171 3.58 0.25 -2.49
C PRO A 171 2.43 -0.09 -3.44
N TYR A 172 2.53 -1.17 -4.22
CA TYR A 172 1.62 -1.40 -5.36
C TYR A 172 0.71 -2.63 -5.23
N ARG A 173 0.91 -3.50 -4.21
CA ARG A 173 0.10 -4.70 -4.00
C ARG A 173 -0.63 -4.69 -2.67
N GLY A 174 -1.95 -4.60 -2.74
CA GLY A 174 -2.84 -4.69 -1.59
C GLY A 174 -2.74 -6.03 -0.84
N LYS A 175 -3.15 -5.99 0.43
CA LYS A 175 -3.25 -7.19 1.28
C LYS A 175 -4.17 -8.24 0.62
N LYS A 176 -3.86 -9.50 0.88
CA LYS A 176 -4.73 -10.60 0.44
C LYS A 176 -5.99 -10.52 1.29
N VAL A 177 -7.15 -10.48 0.64
CA VAL A 177 -8.43 -10.58 1.34
C VAL A 177 -8.70 -12.06 1.58
N LYS A 178 -9.17 -12.40 2.78
CA LYS A 178 -9.53 -13.76 3.16
C LYS A 178 -10.89 -14.11 2.57
#